data_AF-A0A2M7XSP3-F1
#
_entry.id   AF-A0A2M7XSP3-F1
#
_cell.length_a   1.000
_cell.length_b   1.000
_cell.length_c   1.000
_cell.angle_alpha   90.00
_cell.angle_beta   90.00
_cell.angle_gamma   90.00
#
_symmetry.space_group_name_H-M   'P 1'
#
loop_
_entity.id
_entity.type
_entity.pdbx_description
1 polymer ?
#
loop_
_entity_poly.entity_id
_entity_poly.type
_entity_poly.pdbx_seq_one_letter_code
_entity_poly.pdbx_strand_id
1 'polypeptide(L)'
;VWMNLAVGLIGSEDNPANLLYAGVLLVGLVGVLVARLEPRRMSRAFFVTSAVQALVPFIALVIWKPPLSTMEQTLGVLGVIALNTVFAALWYASARLFRKVAREQTLPNYAP
;
A
#
# COMPACT_ATOMS: atom_id res chain seq x y z
N VAL A 1 -3.61 8.06 -23.81
CA VAL A 1 -3.38 8.33 -22.37
C VAL A 1 -2.49 7.23 -21.83
N TRP A 2 -1.23 7.53 -21.54
CA TRP A 2 -0.24 6.56 -21.08
C TRP A 2 -0.11 6.66 -19.56
N MET A 3 -0.30 5.53 -18.88
CA MET A 3 0.14 5.33 -17.50
C MET A 3 1.66 5.28 -17.55
N ASN A 4 2.34 6.38 -17.25
CA ASN A 4 3.80 6.41 -17.18
C ASN A 4 4.24 5.45 -16.08
N LEU A 5 4.74 4.28 -16.51
CA LEU A 5 5.18 3.17 -15.66
C LEU A 5 6.50 3.45 -14.91
N ALA A 6 6.99 4.69 -14.94
CA ALA A 6 8.19 5.10 -14.22
C ALA A 6 7.91 6.41 -13.47
N VAL A 7 7.83 6.33 -12.14
CA VAL A 7 7.86 7.46 -11.19
C VAL A 7 6.93 8.66 -11.53
N GLY A 8 5.62 8.39 -11.74
CA GLY A 8 4.64 9.44 -12.05
C GLY A 8 3.18 8.97 -11.99
N LEU A 9 2.82 8.26 -10.92
CA LEU A 9 1.49 7.64 -10.78
C LEU A 9 0.33 8.66 -10.72
N ILE A 10 0.61 9.88 -10.26
CA ILE A 10 -0.40 10.91 -10.06
C ILE A 10 -0.01 12.16 -10.86
N GLY A 11 -0.72 12.42 -11.96
CA GLY A 11 -0.46 13.60 -12.79
C GLY A 11 0.92 13.54 -13.46
N SER A 12 1.69 14.64 -13.36
CA SER A 12 3.08 14.68 -13.84
C SER A 12 4.05 14.00 -12.86
N GLU A 13 5.25 13.64 -13.34
CA GLU A 13 6.31 13.03 -12.53
C GLU A 13 6.72 13.94 -11.35
N ASP A 14 6.78 15.25 -11.59
CA ASP A 14 7.09 16.27 -10.58
C ASP A 14 5.98 16.55 -9.56
N ASN A 15 4.85 15.84 -9.63
CA ASN A 15 3.76 16.04 -8.69
C ASN A 15 4.19 15.65 -7.27
N PRO A 16 4.14 16.57 -6.30
CA PRO A 16 4.55 16.29 -4.92
C PRO A 16 3.74 15.15 -4.27
N ALA A 17 2.53 14.85 -4.75
CA ALA A 17 1.75 13.71 -4.29
C ALA A 17 2.42 12.35 -4.56
N ASN A 18 3.33 12.25 -5.52
CA ASN A 18 4.09 11.02 -5.79
C ASN A 18 5.02 10.65 -4.62
N LEU A 19 5.42 11.61 -3.78
CA LEU A 19 6.23 11.34 -2.57
C LEU A 19 5.49 10.47 -1.53
N LEU A 20 4.15 10.42 -1.58
CA LEU A 20 3.37 9.54 -0.70
C LEU A 20 3.74 8.06 -0.89
N TYR A 21 4.10 7.65 -2.11
CA TYR A 21 4.50 6.27 -2.40
C TYR A 21 5.85 5.92 -1.77
N ALA A 22 6.81 6.86 -1.75
CA ALA A 22 8.04 6.69 -0.98
C ALA A 22 7.74 6.55 0.52
N GLY A 23 6.75 7.30 1.02
CA GLY A 23 6.22 7.15 2.37
C GLY A 23 5.66 5.75 2.67
N VAL A 24 4.89 5.16 1.76
CA VAL A 24 4.39 3.77 1.92
C VAL A 24 5.53 2.77 2.06
N LEU A 25 6.53 2.88 1.18
CA LEU A 25 7.71 1.99 1.20
C LEU A 25 8.51 2.17 2.49
N LEU A 26 8.67 3.41 2.95
CA LEU A 26 9.34 3.70 4.21
C LEU A 26 8.59 3.08 5.40
N VAL A 27 7.26 3.21 5.46
CA VAL A 27 6.42 2.57 6.49
C VAL A 27 6.58 1.05 6.46
N GLY A 28 6.55 0.45 5.28
CA GLY A 28 6.78 -0.99 5.11
C GLY A 28 8.17 -1.41 5.61
N LEU A 29 9.21 -0.70 5.20
CA LEU A 29 10.60 -0.99 5.58
C LEU A 29 10.80 -0.87 7.09
N VAL A 30 10.38 0.25 7.69
CA VAL A 30 10.46 0.46 9.15
C VAL A 30 9.65 -0.62 9.88
N GLY A 31 8.46 -0.95 9.39
CA GLY A 31 7.62 -2.01 9.93
C GLY A 31 8.33 -3.37 9.94
N VAL A 32 9.01 -3.73 8.84
CA VAL A 32 9.78 -4.97 8.73
C VAL A 32 10.97 -4.99 9.70
N LEU A 33 11.72 -3.88 9.79
CA LEU A 33 12.86 -3.74 10.71
C LEU A 33 12.42 -3.88 12.18
N VAL A 34 11.34 -3.18 12.57
CA VAL A 34 10.75 -3.26 13.91
C VAL A 34 10.18 -4.66 14.17
N ALA A 35 9.61 -5.30 13.15
CA ALA A 35 9.10 -6.66 13.26
C ALA A 35 10.19 -7.71 13.46
N ARG A 36 11.46 -7.40 13.13
CA ARG A 36 12.60 -8.33 13.21
C ARG A 36 12.34 -9.66 12.49
N LEU A 37 11.55 -9.62 11.41
CA LEU A 37 11.11 -10.78 10.64
C LEU A 37 10.29 -11.82 11.44
N GLU A 38 9.76 -11.46 12.62
CA GLU A 38 8.88 -12.35 13.39
C GLU A 38 7.47 -12.38 12.77
N PRO A 39 6.87 -13.55 12.48
CA PRO A 39 5.59 -13.65 11.76
C PRO A 39 4.46 -12.81 12.38
N ARG A 40 4.33 -12.82 13.70
CA ARG A 40 3.27 -12.05 14.38
C ARG A 40 3.42 -10.54 14.19
N ARG A 41 4.64 -10.03 14.23
CA ARG A 41 4.94 -8.60 14.05
C ARG A 41 4.90 -8.21 12.58
N MET A 42 5.37 -9.08 11.69
CA MET A 42 5.27 -8.92 10.23
C MET A 42 3.82 -8.77 9.78
N SER A 43 2.90 -9.56 10.35
CA SER A 43 1.46 -9.39 10.10
C SER A 43 1.03 -7.95 10.39
N ARG A 44 1.37 -7.41 11.57
CA ARG A 44 1.01 -6.03 11.94
C ARG A 44 1.66 -5.00 11.01
N ALA A 45 2.93 -5.17 10.66
CA ALA A 45 3.64 -4.29 9.73
C ALA A 45 2.90 -4.19 8.39
N PHE A 46 2.58 -5.32 7.76
CA PHE A 46 1.87 -5.31 6.47
C PHE A 46 0.41 -4.84 6.57
N PHE A 47 -0.25 -5.02 7.71
CA PHE A 47 -1.57 -4.41 7.95
C PHE A 47 -1.48 -2.87 7.95
N VAL A 48 -0.48 -2.31 8.63
CA VAL A 48 -0.25 -0.86 8.65
C VAL A 48 0.12 -0.36 7.26
N THR A 49 1.02 -1.04 6.54
CA THR A 49 1.39 -0.68 5.16
C THR A 49 0.17 -0.70 4.23
N SER A 50 -0.70 -1.71 4.35
CA SER A 50 -1.95 -1.80 3.59
C SER A 50 -2.86 -0.59 3.85
N ALA A 51 -3.06 -0.21 5.12
CA ALA A 51 -3.87 0.96 5.48
C ALA A 51 -3.27 2.26 4.94
N VAL A 52 -1.95 2.44 5.05
CA VAL A 52 -1.26 3.62 4.52
C VAL A 52 -1.40 3.68 2.99
N GLN A 53 -1.17 2.56 2.28
CA GLN A 53 -1.37 2.48 0.82
C GLN A 53 -2.80 2.85 0.42
N ALA A 54 -3.81 2.35 1.15
CA ALA A 54 -5.22 2.66 0.88
C ALA A 54 -5.56 4.14 1.06
N LEU A 55 -4.85 4.85 1.95
CA LEU A 55 -5.06 6.27 2.20
C LEU A 55 -4.38 7.19 1.18
N VAL A 56 -3.32 6.73 0.49
CA VAL A 56 -2.57 7.51 -0.50
C VAL A 56 -3.45 8.26 -1.51
N PRO A 57 -4.39 7.61 -2.24
CA PRO A 57 -5.18 8.32 -3.25
C PRO A 57 -6.04 9.44 -2.63
N PHE A 58 -6.55 9.25 -1.41
CA PHE A 58 -7.38 10.26 -0.74
C PHE A 58 -6.55 11.45 -0.26
N ILE A 59 -5.36 11.20 0.28
CA ILE A 59 -4.43 12.28 0.67
C ILE A 59 -3.95 13.03 -0.58
N ALA A 60 -3.67 12.31 -1.66
CA ALA A 60 -3.25 12.92 -2.92
C ALA A 60 -4.30 13.87 -3.50
N LEU A 61 -5.61 13.58 -3.37
CA LEU A 61 -6.68 14.49 -3.80
C LEU A 61 -6.63 15.84 -3.07
N VAL A 62 -6.20 15.86 -1.82
CA VAL A 62 -6.07 17.09 -1.02
C VAL A 62 -4.86 17.92 -1.45
N ILE A 63 -3.75 17.26 -1.77
CA ILE A 63 -2.48 17.91 -2.14
C ILE A 63 -2.54 18.42 -3.59
N TRP A 64 -2.96 17.55 -4.52
CA TRP A 64 -2.88 17.81 -5.95
C TRP A 64 -4.12 18.51 -6.52
N LYS A 65 -5.31 18.26 -5.95
CA LYS A 65 -6.60 18.83 -6.39
C LYS A 65 -6.80 18.76 -7.92
N PRO A 66 -6.86 17.56 -8.50
CA PRO A 66 -6.98 17.41 -9.95
C PRO A 66 -8.24 18.11 -10.48
N PRO A 67 -8.17 18.79 -11.63
CA PRO A 67 -9.36 19.24 -12.32
C PRO A 67 -10.16 18.00 -12.74
N LEU A 68 -11.41 17.91 -12.31
CA LEU A 68 -12.33 16.80 -12.64
C LEU A 68 -13.34 17.22 -13.73
N SER A 69 -12.93 18.14 -14.60
CA SER A 69 -13.78 18.74 -15.63
C SER A 69 -14.02 17.83 -16.84
N THR A 70 -13.15 16.83 -17.05
CA THR A 70 -13.27 15.89 -18.17
C THR A 70 -13.40 14.45 -17.70
N MET A 71 -14.02 13.62 -18.54
CA MET A 71 -14.12 12.18 -18.29
C MET A 71 -12.74 11.52 -18.19
N GLU A 72 -11.79 11.93 -19.02
CA GLU A 72 -10.41 11.43 -18.98
C GLU A 72 -9.76 11.68 -17.61
N GLN A 73 -9.89 12.90 -17.07
CA GLN A 73 -9.34 13.26 -15.77
C GLN A 73 -9.98 12.43 -14.64
N THR A 74 -11.29 12.22 -14.73
CA THR A 74 -12.04 11.40 -13.76
C THR A 74 -11.60 9.94 -13.79
N LEU A 75 -11.46 9.36 -14.99
CA LEU A 75 -10.96 7.99 -15.17
C LEU A 75 -9.51 7.84 -14.69
N GLY A 76 -8.69 8.87 -14.84
CA GLY A 76 -7.32 8.89 -14.29
C GLY A 76 -7.33 8.75 -12.77
N VAL A 77 -8.14 9.54 -12.06
CA VAL A 77 -8.29 9.44 -10.59
C VAL A 77 -8.82 8.07 -10.17
N LEU A 78 -9.84 7.55 -10.87
CA LEU A 78 -10.37 6.21 -10.62
C LEU A 78 -9.32 5.12 -10.84
N GLY A 79 -8.47 5.26 -11.86
CA GLY A 79 -7.34 4.37 -12.11
C GLY A 79 -6.34 4.36 -10.95
N VAL A 80 -6.00 5.53 -10.41
CA VAL A 80 -5.12 5.65 -9.23
C VAL A 80 -5.74 4.97 -8.00
N ILE A 81 -7.04 5.17 -7.75
CA ILE A 81 -7.75 4.51 -6.65
C ILE A 81 -7.76 2.98 -6.84
N ALA A 82 -8.09 2.51 -8.04
CA ALA A 82 -8.14 1.08 -8.35
C ALA A 82 -6.78 0.42 -8.16
N LEU A 83 -5.70 1.04 -8.66
CA LEU A 83 -4.35 0.53 -8.52
C LEU A 83 -3.90 0.49 -7.05
N ASN A 84 -4.16 1.56 -6.28
CA ASN A 84 -3.84 1.58 -4.84
C ASN A 84 -4.63 0.52 -4.07
N THR A 85 -5.88 0.25 -4.46
CA THR A 85 -6.70 -0.81 -3.88
C THR A 85 -6.07 -2.18 -4.13
N VAL A 86 -5.58 -2.44 -5.35
CA VAL A 86 -4.88 -3.69 -5.67
C VAL A 86 -3.63 -3.85 -4.80
N PHE A 87 -2.77 -2.83 -4.70
CA PHE A 87 -1.57 -2.91 -3.85
C PHE A 87 -1.91 -3.06 -2.37
N ALA A 88 -2.90 -2.33 -1.86
CA ALA A 88 -3.36 -2.47 -0.48
C ALA A 88 -3.88 -3.88 -0.20
N ALA A 89 -4.57 -4.50 -1.16
CA ALA A 89 -5.04 -5.88 -1.05
C ALA A 89 -3.87 -6.89 -1.02
N LEU A 90 -2.81 -6.66 -1.80
CA LEU A 90 -1.59 -7.49 -1.75
C LEU A 90 -0.92 -7.41 -0.37
N TRP A 91 -0.72 -6.20 0.16
CA TRP A 91 -0.18 -6.03 1.52
C TRP A 91 -1.05 -6.71 2.58
N TYR A 92 -2.37 -6.54 2.49
CA TYR A 92 -3.33 -7.19 3.39
C TYR A 92 -3.26 -8.73 3.30
N ALA A 93 -3.17 -9.28 2.09
CA ALA A 93 -3.03 -10.71 1.87
C ALA A 93 -1.74 -11.25 2.51
N SER A 94 -0.60 -10.58 2.31
CA SER A 94 0.66 -10.90 2.98
C SER A 94 0.50 -10.86 4.51
N ALA A 95 -0.14 -9.82 5.04
CA ALA A 95 -0.43 -9.68 6.46
C ALA A 95 -1.23 -10.87 7.02
N ARG A 96 -2.20 -11.40 6.27
CA ARG A 96 -2.97 -12.59 6.64
C ARG A 96 -2.13 -13.86 6.60
N LEU A 97 -1.25 -14.03 5.62
CA LEU A 97 -0.35 -15.17 5.55
C LEU A 97 0.59 -15.22 6.75
N PHE A 98 1.22 -14.09 7.12
CA PHE A 98 2.06 -14.03 8.33
C PHE A 98 1.26 -14.29 9.61
N ARG A 99 0.00 -13.84 9.68
CA ARG A 99 -0.89 -14.14 10.81
C ARG A 99 -1.18 -15.63 10.92
N LYS A 100 -1.36 -16.32 9.80
CA LYS A 100 -1.59 -17.77 9.77
C LYS A 100 -0.38 -18.52 10.33
N VAL A 101 0.82 -18.24 9.81
CA VAL A 101 2.08 -18.84 10.30
C VAL A 101 2.31 -18.56 11.78
N ALA A 102 2.05 -17.34 12.24
CA ALA A 102 2.18 -16.98 13.66
C ALA A 102 1.26 -17.81 14.57
N ARG A 103 0.07 -18.21 14.09
CA ARG A 103 -0.87 -19.06 14.84
C ARG A 103 -0.41 -20.51 14.89
N GLU A 104 0.10 -21.02 13.77
CA GLU A 104 0.64 -22.38 13.67
C GLU A 104 1.84 -22.58 14.59
N GLN A 105 2.74 -21.59 14.71
CA GLN A 105 3.88 -21.62 15.63
C GLN A 105 3.49 -21.58 17.12
N THR A 106 2.30 -21.07 17.45
CA THR A 106 1.80 -21.02 18.84
C THR A 106 1.02 -22.27 19.26
N LEU A 107 0.62 -23.12 18.31
CA LEU A 107 0.01 -24.41 18.65
C LEU A 107 1.14 -25.40 19.02
N PRO A 108 1.07 -26.07 20.19
CA PRO A 108 2.08 -27.07 20.54
C PRO A 108 2.12 -28.14 19.46
N ASN A 109 3.32 -28.46 18.97
CA ASN A 109 3.57 -29.60 18.09
C ASN A 109 2.94 -30.86 18.70
N TYR A 110 1.80 -31.30 18.18
CA TYR A 110 1.35 -32.67 18.36
C TYR A 110 2.15 -33.50 17.34
N ALA A 111 3.37 -33.86 17.71
CA ALA A 111 4.14 -34.85 16.96
C ALA A 111 3.46 -36.23 17.15
N PRO A 112 3.18 -36.99 16.08
CA PRO A 112 2.87 -38.41 16.20
C PRO A 112 4.10 -39.22 16.59
#